data_AF-A0A9D5ICM8-F1
#
_entry.id   AF-A0A9D5ICM8-F1
#
_cell.length_a   1.000
_cell.length_b   1.000
_cell.length_c   1.000
_cell.angle_alpha   90.00
_cell.angle_beta   90.00
_cell.angle_gamma   90.00
#
_symmetry.space_group_name_H-M   'P 1'
#
loop_
_entity.id
_entity.type
_entity.pdbx_description
1 polymer ?
#
loop_
_entity_poly.entity_id
_entity_poly.type
_entity_poly.pdbx_seq_one_letter_code
_entity_poly.pdbx_strand_id
1 'polypeptide(L)'
;MTEIAGLRLAPNWTSAAGALEGILTYLGEPLPRHAIMGLSGHAWHTCLATAGGVVALPSGPADLDWAAMVGRYERTGYRWERFAADLRAHRNPSPVRARAIEWATAHLDAGRPLIGWDFHLHEHAIVYGYDRARQGFLVHDILSEEVGPIALWADWPSVIGKIELHAPVEPVELDALESVVGALETALACFAGADGPPDGQPRGTAALDAWADAFDGEIEVDRAGNAYTLAVLQGARMDGAAFLADLAESIPDFAEPLRRAERAVRDEVQAVSPLITLFPFPTGGHGNVGNAGLRRGAAMTLRRAAQHERVAAEAMAAALAGLREG
;
A
#
# COMPACT_ATOMS: atom_id res chain seq x y z
N MET A 1 -24.83 13.25 14.92
CA MET A 1 -23.49 12.64 14.88
C MET A 1 -23.71 11.16 14.75
N THR A 2 -23.09 10.54 13.75
CA THR A 2 -23.08 9.08 13.57
C THR A 2 -21.67 8.62 13.84
N GLU A 3 -21.50 7.58 14.66
CA GLU A 3 -20.20 7.07 15.07
C GLU A 3 -20.27 5.55 15.24
N ILE A 4 -19.30 4.86 14.66
CA ILE A 4 -19.05 3.43 14.81
C ILE A 4 -17.93 3.28 15.84
N ALA A 5 -18.28 2.84 17.05
CA ALA A 5 -17.34 2.77 18.16
C ALA A 5 -16.31 1.63 17.99
N GLY A 6 -15.10 1.84 18.51
CA GLY A 6 -14.08 0.79 18.64
C GLY A 6 -13.16 0.57 17.44
N LEU A 7 -13.36 1.30 16.33
CA LEU A 7 -12.47 1.27 15.17
C LEU A 7 -11.18 2.05 15.41
N ARG A 8 -10.05 1.43 15.07
CA ARG A 8 -8.72 2.03 15.14
C ARG A 8 -7.88 1.59 13.96
N LEU A 9 -7.06 2.50 13.46
CA LEU A 9 -6.05 2.17 12.46
C LEU A 9 -5.04 1.19 13.08
N ALA A 10 -4.81 0.06 12.42
CA ALA A 10 -3.78 -0.88 12.87
C ALA A 10 -2.38 -0.32 12.53
N PRO A 11 -1.36 -0.50 13.40
CA PRO A 11 -0.01 0.01 13.14
C PRO A 11 0.64 -0.66 11.93
N ASN A 12 0.73 0.01 10.79
CA ASN A 12 1.32 -0.54 9.56
C ASN A 12 2.03 0.58 8.78
N TRP A 13 3.15 0.27 8.11
CA TRP A 13 3.81 1.21 7.21
C TRP A 13 2.98 1.52 5.97
N THR A 14 2.11 0.60 5.56
CA THR A 14 1.11 0.82 4.52
C THR A 14 -0.23 1.16 5.18
N SER A 15 -0.54 2.47 5.26
CA SER A 15 -1.73 2.99 5.96
C SER A 15 -3.04 2.36 5.47
N ALA A 16 -3.18 2.09 4.18
CA ALA A 16 -4.36 1.44 3.60
C ALA A 16 -4.56 0.01 4.13
N ALA A 17 -3.48 -0.76 4.26
CA ALA A 17 -3.52 -2.10 4.84
C ALA A 17 -3.80 -2.04 6.35
N GLY A 18 -3.28 -1.05 7.06
CA GLY A 18 -3.62 -0.79 8.46
C GLY A 18 -5.10 -0.44 8.67
N ALA A 19 -5.70 0.29 7.73
CA ALA A 19 -7.13 0.60 7.74
C ALA A 19 -7.98 -0.66 7.47
N LEU A 20 -7.57 -1.48 6.50
CA LEU A 20 -8.18 -2.77 6.22
C LEU A 20 -8.12 -3.73 7.42
N GLU A 21 -6.95 -3.86 8.07
CA GLU A 21 -6.75 -4.67 9.28
C GLU A 21 -7.66 -4.23 10.43
N GLY A 22 -7.75 -2.91 10.66
CA GLY A 22 -8.64 -2.35 11.68
C GLY A 22 -10.12 -2.61 11.41
N ILE A 23 -10.54 -2.47 10.14
CA ILE A 23 -11.93 -2.74 9.72
C ILE A 23 -12.27 -4.24 9.85
N LEU A 24 -11.42 -5.13 9.36
CA LEU A 24 -11.65 -6.58 9.45
C LEU A 24 -11.72 -7.07 10.91
N THR A 25 -10.86 -6.53 11.77
CA THR A 25 -10.91 -6.78 13.21
C THR A 25 -12.24 -6.36 13.82
N TYR A 26 -12.74 -5.17 13.45
CA TYR A 26 -14.05 -4.68 13.90
C TYR A 26 -15.21 -5.56 13.40
N LEU A 27 -15.13 -6.04 12.16
CA LEU A 27 -16.13 -6.91 11.55
C LEU A 27 -16.14 -8.34 12.12
N GLY A 28 -15.21 -8.66 13.03
CA GLY A 28 -15.11 -9.98 13.66
C GLY A 28 -14.39 -11.04 12.83
N GLU A 29 -13.73 -10.63 11.74
CA GLU A 29 -13.00 -11.50 10.81
C GLU A 29 -11.51 -11.10 10.75
N PRO A 30 -10.77 -11.12 11.87
CA PRO A 30 -9.39 -10.70 11.87
C PRO A 30 -8.53 -11.64 11.04
N LEU A 31 -7.71 -11.08 10.15
CA LEU A 31 -6.68 -11.79 9.42
C LEU A 31 -5.29 -11.42 9.96
N PRO A 32 -4.32 -12.34 9.93
CA PRO A 32 -2.92 -11.98 10.15
C PRO A 32 -2.49 -10.87 9.19
N ARG A 33 -1.69 -9.92 9.67
CA ARG A 33 -1.22 -8.79 8.84
C ARG A 33 -0.60 -9.24 7.52
N HIS A 34 0.27 -10.24 7.55
CA HIS A 34 0.93 -10.72 6.34
C HIS A 34 -0.08 -11.28 5.33
N ALA A 35 -1.19 -11.87 5.78
CA ALA A 35 -2.27 -12.33 4.91
C ALA A 35 -2.97 -11.13 4.25
N ILE A 36 -3.30 -10.09 5.02
CA ILE A 36 -3.86 -8.85 4.49
C ILE A 36 -2.92 -8.25 3.44
N MET A 37 -1.64 -8.11 3.75
CA MET A 37 -0.63 -7.53 2.86
C MET A 37 -0.43 -8.35 1.59
N GLY A 38 -0.37 -9.69 1.71
CA GLY A 38 -0.16 -10.61 0.58
C GLY A 38 -1.37 -10.70 -0.35
N LEU A 39 -2.58 -10.86 0.20
CA LEU A 39 -3.83 -11.02 -0.56
C LEU A 39 -4.21 -9.75 -1.32
N SER A 40 -4.02 -8.59 -0.68
CA SER A 40 -4.37 -7.28 -1.25
C SER A 40 -3.33 -6.73 -2.24
N GLY A 41 -2.12 -7.28 -2.23
CA GLY A 41 -1.01 -6.80 -3.05
C GLY A 41 -0.16 -5.68 -2.41
N HIS A 42 -0.53 -5.19 -1.23
CA HIS A 42 0.23 -4.18 -0.48
C HIS A 42 1.64 -4.64 -0.11
N ALA A 43 1.89 -5.96 -0.01
CA ALA A 43 3.22 -6.53 0.19
C ALA A 43 4.18 -6.37 -1.02
N TRP A 44 3.64 -6.17 -2.22
CA TRP A 44 4.37 -6.34 -3.49
C TRP A 44 4.56 -5.03 -4.26
N HIS A 45 3.66 -4.07 -4.06
CA HIS A 45 3.72 -2.78 -4.74
C HIS A 45 5.04 -2.04 -4.45
N THR A 46 5.62 -1.45 -5.49
CA THR A 46 6.73 -0.51 -5.40
C THR A 46 6.59 0.51 -6.53
N CYS A 47 6.65 1.80 -6.19
CA CYS A 47 6.74 2.89 -7.15
C CYS A 47 7.83 3.87 -6.70
N LEU A 48 8.76 4.19 -7.60
CA LEU A 48 9.72 5.27 -7.39
C LEU A 48 9.12 6.56 -7.95
N ALA A 49 8.31 7.25 -7.15
CA ALA A 49 7.67 8.48 -7.61
C ALA A 49 8.68 9.58 -7.94
N THR A 50 8.46 10.23 -9.08
CA THR A 50 9.31 11.29 -9.63
C THR A 50 8.48 12.53 -9.99
N ALA A 51 9.01 13.72 -9.71
CA ALA A 51 8.44 14.98 -10.19
C ALA A 51 9.51 16.08 -10.21
N GLY A 52 9.48 16.93 -11.24
CA GLY A 52 10.34 18.11 -11.30
C GLY A 52 11.85 17.82 -11.26
N GLY A 53 12.29 16.64 -11.71
CA GLY A 53 13.70 16.23 -11.67
C GLY A 53 14.15 15.60 -10.34
N VAL A 54 13.25 15.46 -9.37
CA VAL A 54 13.47 14.79 -8.09
C VAL A 54 12.83 13.41 -8.10
N VAL A 55 13.50 12.42 -7.52
CA VAL A 55 13.00 11.04 -7.39
C VAL A 55 12.82 10.63 -5.92
N ALA A 56 12.22 9.45 -5.72
CA ALA A 56 11.92 8.89 -4.40
C ALA A 56 10.98 9.78 -3.57
N LEU A 57 10.01 10.42 -4.23
CA LEU A 57 9.01 11.23 -3.56
C LEU A 57 8.12 10.36 -2.67
N PRO A 58 7.64 10.89 -1.52
CA PRO A 58 6.87 10.12 -0.55
C PRO A 58 5.49 9.66 -1.07
N SER A 59 5.05 10.11 -2.24
CA SER A 59 3.82 9.65 -2.87
C SER A 59 3.92 8.25 -3.49
N GLY A 60 5.14 7.74 -3.73
CA GLY A 60 5.35 6.44 -4.37
C GLY A 60 4.63 5.28 -3.69
N PRO A 61 4.78 5.08 -2.37
CA PRO A 61 4.09 4.01 -1.65
C PRO A 61 2.55 3.97 -1.78
N ALA A 62 1.91 5.10 -2.08
CA ALA A 62 0.45 5.19 -2.23
C ALA A 62 -0.03 5.14 -3.69
N ASP A 63 0.87 4.92 -4.65
CA ASP A 63 0.62 5.01 -6.09
C ASP A 63 0.15 3.68 -6.72
N LEU A 64 -0.82 3.04 -6.05
CA LEU A 64 -1.40 1.76 -6.45
C LEU A 64 -2.50 1.91 -7.52
N ASP A 65 -2.85 0.78 -8.16
CA ASP A 65 -4.12 0.68 -8.89
C ASP A 65 -5.29 0.54 -7.89
N TRP A 66 -5.80 1.69 -7.44
CA TRP A 66 -6.95 1.77 -6.53
C TRP A 66 -8.25 1.21 -7.13
N ALA A 67 -8.37 1.13 -8.46
CA ALA A 67 -9.53 0.46 -9.07
C ALA A 67 -9.46 -1.05 -8.84
N ALA A 68 -8.27 -1.64 -9.01
CA ALA A 68 -8.06 -3.06 -8.77
C ALA A 68 -8.22 -3.45 -7.28
N MET A 69 -8.04 -2.51 -6.35
CA MET A 69 -8.19 -2.78 -4.91
C MET A 69 -9.55 -3.35 -4.51
N VAL A 70 -10.63 -3.06 -5.25
CA VAL A 70 -11.96 -3.65 -4.97
C VAL A 70 -11.89 -5.18 -4.99
N GLY A 71 -11.36 -5.76 -6.08
CA GLY A 71 -11.24 -7.22 -6.20
C GLY A 71 -10.13 -7.79 -5.31
N ARG A 72 -9.07 -7.02 -5.02
CA ARG A 72 -7.99 -7.49 -4.14
C ARG A 72 -8.41 -7.52 -2.66
N TYR A 73 -9.18 -6.54 -2.21
CA TYR A 73 -9.77 -6.54 -0.87
C TYR A 73 -10.88 -7.59 -0.72
N GLU A 74 -11.53 -7.99 -1.82
CA GLU A 74 -12.51 -9.08 -1.76
C GLU A 74 -11.92 -10.39 -1.25
N ARG A 75 -10.65 -10.66 -1.56
CA ARG A 75 -9.90 -11.82 -1.07
C ARG A 75 -9.70 -11.84 0.45
N THR A 76 -10.11 -10.81 1.17
CA THR A 76 -10.14 -10.80 2.64
C THR A 76 -11.51 -11.15 3.23
N GLY A 77 -12.45 -11.65 2.43
CA GLY A 77 -13.70 -12.24 2.88
C GLY A 77 -14.91 -11.29 2.85
N TYR A 78 -14.79 -10.11 2.23
CA TYR A 78 -15.88 -9.14 2.11
C TYR A 78 -15.96 -8.59 0.71
N ARG A 79 -17.15 -8.42 0.15
CA ARG A 79 -17.32 -7.60 -1.06
C ARG A 79 -17.05 -6.13 -0.72
N TRP A 80 -16.34 -5.44 -1.59
CA TRP A 80 -16.04 -4.02 -1.43
C TRP A 80 -16.71 -3.16 -2.51
N GLU A 81 -17.05 -1.93 -2.14
CA GLU A 81 -17.44 -0.87 -3.07
C GLU A 81 -16.43 0.26 -3.01
N ARG A 82 -16.32 1.02 -4.11
CA ARG A 82 -15.39 2.12 -4.26
C ARG A 82 -16.10 3.39 -4.74
N PHE A 83 -15.76 4.52 -4.14
CA PHE A 83 -16.04 5.84 -4.69
C PHE A 83 -14.73 6.55 -4.97
N ALA A 84 -14.50 6.91 -6.24
CA ALA A 84 -13.34 7.66 -6.66
C ALA A 84 -13.71 8.86 -7.53
N ALA A 85 -12.99 9.96 -7.36
CA ALA A 85 -13.13 11.14 -8.21
C ALA A 85 -11.84 11.99 -8.21
N ASP A 86 -11.55 12.64 -9.34
CA ASP A 86 -10.53 13.68 -9.42
C ASP A 86 -11.22 15.05 -9.51
N LEU A 87 -11.24 15.79 -8.40
CA LEU A 87 -11.86 17.11 -8.33
C LEU A 87 -11.22 18.12 -9.28
N ARG A 88 -9.95 17.95 -9.66
CA ARG A 88 -9.24 18.84 -10.59
C ARG A 88 -9.71 18.67 -12.03
N ALA A 89 -10.33 17.53 -12.36
CA ALA A 89 -10.94 17.29 -13.66
C ALA A 89 -12.27 18.04 -13.87
N HIS A 90 -12.83 18.66 -12.81
CA HIS A 90 -14.14 19.31 -12.85
C HIS A 90 -14.04 20.84 -12.74
N ARG A 91 -14.76 21.56 -13.62
CA ARG A 91 -14.87 23.03 -13.55
C ARG A 91 -15.52 23.52 -12.24
N ASN A 92 -16.44 22.72 -11.69
CA ASN A 92 -17.04 22.95 -10.39
C ASN A 92 -16.96 21.64 -9.58
N PRO A 93 -16.05 21.54 -8.59
CA PRO A 93 -15.85 20.31 -7.82
C PRO A 93 -16.92 20.10 -6.72
N SER A 94 -17.70 21.12 -6.35
CA SER A 94 -18.63 21.04 -5.22
C SER A 94 -19.70 19.94 -5.36
N PRO A 95 -20.35 19.72 -6.52
CA PRO A 95 -21.32 18.63 -6.67
C PRO A 95 -20.69 17.24 -6.56
N VAL A 96 -19.43 17.09 -7.01
CA VAL A 96 -18.72 15.81 -6.95
C VAL A 96 -18.35 15.48 -5.50
N ARG A 97 -17.83 16.47 -4.77
CA ARG A 97 -17.57 16.35 -3.33
C ARG A 97 -18.85 16.03 -2.55
N ALA A 98 -19.95 16.71 -2.86
CA ALA A 98 -21.24 16.44 -2.20
C ALA A 98 -21.70 14.99 -2.40
N ARG A 99 -21.54 14.43 -3.61
CA ARG A 99 -21.84 13.02 -3.90
C ARG A 99 -20.94 12.05 -3.13
N ALA A 100 -19.66 12.39 -2.97
CA ALA A 100 -18.73 11.57 -2.18
C ALA A 100 -19.15 11.55 -0.70
N ILE A 101 -19.53 12.71 -0.16
CA ILE A 101 -20.03 12.84 1.22
C ILE A 101 -21.33 12.07 1.40
N GLU A 102 -22.28 12.20 0.48
CA GLU A 102 -23.53 11.44 0.50
C GLU A 102 -23.26 9.92 0.47
N TRP A 103 -22.40 9.46 -0.44
CA TRP A 103 -22.00 8.05 -0.53
C TRP A 103 -21.37 7.54 0.76
N ALA A 104 -20.45 8.31 1.35
CA ALA A 104 -19.77 7.95 2.59
C ALA A 104 -20.75 7.90 3.77
N THR A 105 -21.58 8.93 3.93
CA THR A 105 -22.55 9.00 5.04
C THR A 105 -23.61 7.91 4.96
N ALA A 106 -24.05 7.51 3.76
CA ALA A 106 -24.98 6.39 3.58
C ALA A 106 -24.40 5.06 4.06
N HIS A 107 -23.11 4.80 3.82
CA HIS A 107 -22.42 3.61 4.32
C HIS A 107 -22.24 3.65 5.84
N LEU A 108 -21.85 4.80 6.39
CA LEU A 108 -21.69 4.99 7.83
C LEU A 108 -23.02 4.85 8.58
N ASP A 109 -24.12 5.37 8.03
CA ASP A 109 -25.47 5.19 8.57
C ASP A 109 -25.92 3.71 8.52
N ALA A 110 -25.39 2.93 7.58
CA ALA A 110 -25.55 1.47 7.52
C ALA A 110 -24.58 0.70 8.44
N GLY A 111 -23.79 1.39 9.27
CA GLY A 111 -22.82 0.77 10.17
C GLY A 111 -21.55 0.24 9.50
N ARG A 112 -21.26 0.69 8.27
CA ARG A 112 -20.09 0.25 7.48
C ARG A 112 -19.00 1.31 7.55
N PRO A 113 -17.85 1.03 8.18
CA PRO A 113 -16.71 1.95 8.17
C PRO A 113 -16.07 1.99 6.80
N LEU A 114 -15.27 3.03 6.53
CA LEU A 114 -14.62 3.23 5.24
C LEU A 114 -13.10 3.25 5.39
N ILE A 115 -12.39 2.79 4.37
CA ILE A 115 -11.03 3.23 4.11
C ILE A 115 -11.14 4.50 3.26
N GLY A 116 -10.44 5.56 3.63
CA GLY A 116 -10.40 6.77 2.81
C GLY A 116 -9.03 7.41 2.78
N TRP A 117 -8.77 8.22 1.76
CA TRP A 117 -7.48 8.87 1.54
C TRP A 117 -7.55 10.40 1.70
N ASP A 118 -6.42 10.99 2.08
CA ASP A 118 -6.16 12.45 2.07
C ASP A 118 -7.00 13.28 3.04
N PHE A 119 -7.03 12.84 4.31
CA PHE A 119 -7.64 13.57 5.42
C PHE A 119 -6.65 14.53 6.10
N HIS A 120 -6.09 14.20 7.26
CA HIS A 120 -5.11 15.08 7.92
C HIS A 120 -3.72 15.00 7.29
N LEU A 121 -3.43 13.88 6.63
CA LEU A 121 -2.20 13.62 5.89
C LEU A 121 -2.56 12.98 4.54
N HIS A 122 -1.65 13.04 3.58
CA HIS A 122 -1.75 12.38 2.26
C HIS A 122 -1.61 10.86 2.35
N GLU A 123 -2.29 10.25 3.32
CA GLU A 123 -2.28 8.84 3.71
C GLU A 123 -3.72 8.34 3.90
N HIS A 124 -3.87 7.04 4.13
CA HIS A 124 -5.16 6.42 4.37
C HIS A 124 -5.57 6.46 5.85
N ALA A 125 -6.87 6.56 6.07
CA ALA A 125 -7.52 6.56 7.36
C ALA A 125 -8.69 5.56 7.38
N ILE A 126 -9.12 5.21 8.59
CA ILE A 126 -10.46 4.65 8.79
C ILE A 126 -11.43 5.81 9.00
N VAL A 127 -12.46 5.92 8.16
CA VAL A 127 -13.62 6.78 8.41
C VAL A 127 -14.64 5.96 9.19
N TYR A 128 -14.89 6.35 10.43
CA TYR A 128 -15.76 5.60 11.34
C TYR A 128 -17.02 6.38 11.74
N GLY A 129 -17.21 7.59 11.22
CA GLY A 129 -18.39 8.38 11.51
C GLY A 129 -18.39 9.75 10.85
N TYR A 130 -19.37 10.56 11.21
CA TYR A 130 -19.47 11.93 10.74
C TYR A 130 -20.29 12.81 11.70
N ASP A 131 -20.01 14.11 11.66
CA ASP A 131 -20.74 15.14 12.39
C ASP A 131 -21.29 16.18 11.41
N ARG A 132 -22.61 16.17 11.21
CA ARG A 132 -23.30 17.16 10.34
C ARG A 132 -23.20 18.58 10.87
N ALA A 133 -23.20 18.77 12.19
CA ALA A 133 -23.14 20.10 12.79
C ALA A 133 -21.75 20.73 12.58
N ARG A 134 -20.70 19.89 12.63
CA ARG A 134 -19.31 20.31 12.35
C ARG A 134 -18.92 20.16 10.88
N GLN A 135 -19.80 19.62 10.03
CA GLN A 135 -19.57 19.36 8.61
C GLN A 135 -18.25 18.60 8.35
N GLY A 136 -18.05 17.48 9.05
CA GLY A 136 -16.81 16.71 8.96
C GLY A 136 -17.00 15.22 9.18
N PHE A 137 -16.00 14.46 8.74
CA PHE A 137 -15.85 13.04 9.02
C PHE A 137 -15.13 12.83 10.35
N LEU A 138 -15.48 11.74 11.04
CA LEU A 138 -14.69 11.17 12.12
C LEU A 138 -13.74 10.16 11.50
N VAL A 139 -12.43 10.39 11.67
CA VAL A 139 -11.37 9.59 11.06
C VAL A 139 -10.34 9.16 12.11
N HIS A 140 -9.75 8.00 11.89
CA HIS A 140 -8.57 7.53 12.62
C HIS A 140 -7.45 7.30 11.61
N ASP A 141 -6.51 8.24 11.58
CA ASP A 141 -5.25 8.21 10.83
C ASP A 141 -4.04 8.36 11.78
N ILE A 142 -2.84 8.42 11.21
CA ILE A 142 -1.59 8.52 11.98
C ILE A 142 -1.43 9.83 12.75
N LEU A 143 -2.21 10.88 12.44
CA LEU A 143 -2.15 12.19 13.11
C LEU A 143 -3.31 12.41 14.08
N SER A 144 -4.26 11.47 14.15
CA SER A 144 -5.51 11.68 14.87
C SER A 144 -5.31 11.83 16.38
N GLU A 145 -4.23 11.31 16.95
CA GLU A 145 -3.89 11.51 18.37
C GLU A 145 -3.44 12.96 18.64
N GLU A 146 -2.79 13.60 17.67
CA GLU A 146 -2.24 14.95 17.79
C GLU A 146 -3.22 16.04 17.36
N VAL A 147 -3.97 15.83 16.28
CA VAL A 147 -4.85 16.85 15.68
C VAL A 147 -6.34 16.61 15.98
N GLY A 148 -6.66 15.47 16.60
CA GLY A 148 -8.02 15.03 16.87
C GLY A 148 -8.67 14.33 15.68
N PRO A 149 -9.89 13.78 15.87
CA PRO A 149 -10.47 12.84 14.91
C PRO A 149 -11.29 13.49 13.80
N ILE A 150 -11.43 14.82 13.74
CA ILE A 150 -12.39 15.46 12.82
C ILE A 150 -11.67 16.04 11.59
N ALA A 151 -11.97 15.46 10.43
CA ALA A 151 -11.59 16.01 9.13
C ALA A 151 -12.77 16.77 8.50
N LEU A 152 -12.61 18.08 8.27
CA LEU A 152 -13.69 18.94 7.75
C LEU A 152 -13.93 18.71 6.25
N TRP A 153 -15.21 18.64 5.84
CA TRP A 153 -15.59 18.48 4.42
C TRP A 153 -15.16 19.64 3.52
N ALA A 154 -14.95 20.83 4.09
CA ALA A 154 -14.45 21.98 3.35
C ALA A 154 -12.97 21.78 2.93
N ASP A 155 -12.20 21.10 3.77
CA ASP A 155 -10.76 20.90 3.62
C ASP A 155 -10.42 19.56 2.96
N TRP A 156 -11.39 18.63 2.91
CA TRP A 156 -11.25 17.30 2.31
C TRP A 156 -11.86 17.21 0.88
N PRO A 157 -11.18 16.50 -0.06
CA PRO A 157 -9.76 16.17 0.00
C PRO A 157 -8.92 17.45 -0.06
N SER A 158 -7.63 17.33 0.23
CA SER A 158 -6.68 18.45 0.22
C SER A 158 -6.53 19.06 -1.19
N VAL A 159 -5.54 19.94 -1.36
CA VAL A 159 -5.18 20.49 -2.67
C VAL A 159 -4.84 19.42 -3.71
N ILE A 160 -4.54 18.18 -3.31
CA ILE A 160 -4.34 17.06 -4.25
C ILE A 160 -5.61 16.75 -5.03
N GLY A 161 -6.78 16.92 -4.41
CA GLY A 161 -8.07 16.86 -5.09
C GLY A 161 -8.52 15.47 -5.52
N LYS A 162 -7.82 14.40 -5.13
CA LYS A 162 -8.25 13.03 -5.39
C LYS A 162 -9.10 12.54 -4.23
N ILE A 163 -10.27 11.99 -4.54
CA ILE A 163 -11.13 11.27 -3.61
C ILE A 163 -10.93 9.79 -3.87
N GLU A 164 -10.62 9.05 -2.82
CA GLU A 164 -10.57 7.59 -2.82
C GLU A 164 -11.23 7.09 -1.54
N LEU A 165 -12.28 6.28 -1.68
CA LEU A 165 -13.04 5.72 -0.58
C LEU A 165 -13.41 4.27 -0.90
N HIS A 166 -13.26 3.38 0.07
CA HIS A 166 -13.65 1.97 -0.02
C HIS A 166 -14.52 1.58 1.18
N ALA A 167 -15.59 0.81 0.94
CA ALA A 167 -16.48 0.31 1.98
C ALA A 167 -16.64 -1.21 1.88
N PRO A 168 -16.53 -1.97 2.99
CA PRO A 168 -16.98 -3.35 3.04
C PRO A 168 -18.52 -3.36 2.99
N VAL A 169 -19.10 -4.26 2.22
CA VAL A 169 -20.54 -4.29 1.97
C VAL A 169 -21.20 -5.49 2.63
N GLU A 170 -20.70 -6.68 2.35
CA GLU A 170 -21.21 -7.94 2.87
C GLU A 170 -20.12 -9.02 2.84
N PRO A 171 -20.17 -10.02 3.75
CA PRO A 171 -19.25 -11.15 3.70
C PRO A 171 -19.41 -11.94 2.40
N VAL A 172 -18.31 -12.51 1.91
CA VAL A 172 -18.32 -13.41 0.76
C VAL A 172 -17.63 -14.73 1.11
N GLU A 173 -18.16 -15.84 0.60
CA GLU A 173 -17.45 -17.11 0.64
C GLU A 173 -16.38 -17.11 -0.45
N LEU A 174 -15.14 -17.38 -0.04
CA LEU A 174 -14.00 -17.38 -0.94
C LEU A 174 -13.56 -18.80 -1.27
N ASP A 175 -13.26 -19.03 -2.54
CA ASP A 175 -12.43 -20.17 -2.91
C ASP A 175 -10.97 -19.85 -2.49
N ALA A 176 -10.43 -20.68 -1.59
CA ALA A 176 -9.09 -20.49 -1.06
C ALA A 176 -8.02 -20.61 -2.15
N LEU A 177 -8.19 -21.55 -3.10
CA LEU A 177 -7.25 -21.73 -4.21
C LEU A 177 -7.31 -20.54 -5.15
N GLU A 178 -8.51 -20.09 -5.53
CA GLU A 178 -8.69 -18.91 -6.40
C GLU A 178 -8.10 -17.64 -5.75
N SER A 179 -8.28 -17.48 -4.44
CA SER A 179 -7.72 -16.36 -3.68
C SER A 179 -6.20 -16.36 -3.68
N VAL A 180 -5.58 -17.53 -3.49
CA VAL A 180 -4.10 -17.69 -3.54
C VAL A 180 -3.57 -17.45 -4.95
N VAL A 181 -4.22 -18.02 -5.97
CA VAL A 181 -3.87 -17.82 -7.38
C VAL A 181 -3.92 -16.33 -7.72
N GLY A 182 -5.02 -15.64 -7.39
CA GLY A 182 -5.15 -14.21 -7.63
C GLY A 182 -4.13 -13.37 -6.86
N ALA A 183 -3.76 -13.76 -5.64
CA ALA A 183 -2.73 -13.07 -4.86
C ALA A 183 -1.33 -13.20 -5.48
N LEU A 184 -0.96 -14.41 -5.95
CA LEU A 184 0.32 -14.63 -6.65
C LEU A 184 0.36 -13.92 -8.00
N GLU A 185 -0.73 -13.91 -8.76
CA GLU A 185 -0.85 -13.11 -9.98
C GLU A 185 -0.66 -11.62 -9.71
N THR A 186 -1.25 -11.12 -8.62
CA THR A 186 -1.09 -9.73 -8.19
C THR A 186 0.38 -9.44 -7.86
N ALA A 187 1.05 -10.33 -7.13
CA ALA A 187 2.47 -10.18 -6.81
C ALA A 187 3.33 -10.08 -8.08
N LEU A 188 3.11 -10.97 -9.05
CA LEU A 188 3.81 -10.95 -10.33
C LEU A 188 3.53 -9.68 -11.13
N ALA A 189 2.28 -9.21 -11.15
CA ALA A 189 1.92 -7.96 -11.80
C ALA A 189 2.60 -6.74 -11.14
N CYS A 190 2.66 -6.71 -9.80
CA CYS A 190 3.37 -5.66 -9.07
C CYS A 190 4.87 -5.66 -9.39
N PHE A 191 5.54 -6.81 -9.34
CA PHE A 191 6.97 -6.91 -9.68
C PHE A 191 7.26 -6.56 -11.15
N ALA A 192 6.34 -6.88 -12.05
CA ALA A 192 6.41 -6.47 -13.45
C ALA A 192 6.15 -4.96 -13.67
N GLY A 193 5.76 -4.22 -12.62
CA GLY A 193 5.48 -2.78 -12.69
C GLY A 193 4.11 -2.45 -13.30
N ALA A 194 3.18 -3.41 -13.30
CA ALA A 194 1.83 -3.26 -13.86
C ALA A 194 0.79 -2.76 -12.85
N ASP A 195 1.19 -2.44 -11.61
CA ASP A 195 0.29 -1.98 -10.54
C ASP A 195 0.38 -0.45 -10.35
N GLY A 196 -0.52 0.28 -11.00
CA GLY A 196 -0.61 1.74 -10.93
C GLY A 196 -1.08 2.37 -12.25
N PRO A 197 -1.30 3.69 -12.28
CA PRO A 197 -1.71 4.39 -13.50
C PRO A 197 -0.62 4.39 -14.59
N PRO A 198 -0.99 4.45 -15.89
CA PRO A 198 -0.04 4.49 -17.01
C PRO A 198 0.54 5.90 -17.19
N ASP A 199 1.34 6.36 -16.23
CA ASP A 199 1.89 7.73 -16.14
C ASP A 199 3.41 7.81 -16.33
N GLY A 200 4.07 6.67 -16.60
CA GLY A 200 5.50 6.58 -16.83
C GLY A 200 6.37 6.56 -15.58
N GLN A 201 5.80 6.54 -14.37
CA GLN A 201 6.60 6.35 -13.16
C GLN A 201 7.24 4.95 -13.14
N PRO A 202 8.51 4.80 -12.71
CA PRO A 202 9.13 3.50 -12.53
C PRO A 202 8.41 2.70 -11.42
N ARG A 203 7.95 1.49 -11.77
CA ARG A 203 7.23 0.59 -10.85
C ARG A 203 7.81 -0.82 -10.83
N GLY A 204 7.47 -1.58 -9.79
CA GLY A 204 7.94 -2.95 -9.59
C GLY A 204 9.46 -3.05 -9.48
N THR A 205 10.04 -4.12 -10.00
CA THR A 205 11.48 -4.34 -9.94
C THR A 205 12.26 -3.23 -10.68
N ALA A 206 11.70 -2.70 -11.76
CA ALA A 206 12.30 -1.59 -12.51
C ALA A 206 12.39 -0.30 -11.68
N ALA A 207 11.55 -0.13 -10.66
CA ALA A 207 11.65 0.98 -9.72
C ALA A 207 12.95 0.90 -8.90
N LEU A 208 13.35 -0.31 -8.48
CA LEU A 208 14.59 -0.53 -7.72
C LEU A 208 15.82 -0.27 -8.59
N ASP A 209 15.79 -0.69 -9.86
CA ASP A 209 16.85 -0.39 -10.83
C ASP A 209 16.96 1.12 -11.07
N ALA A 210 15.84 1.81 -11.32
CA ALA A 210 15.80 3.27 -11.50
C ALA A 210 16.27 4.04 -10.26
N TRP A 211 15.95 3.53 -9.07
CA TRP A 211 16.39 4.13 -7.81
C TRP A 211 17.90 3.98 -7.62
N ALA A 212 18.45 2.81 -7.98
CA ALA A 212 19.89 2.61 -7.97
C ALA A 212 20.61 3.56 -8.95
N ASP A 213 20.06 3.72 -10.16
CA ASP A 213 20.64 4.61 -11.17
C ASP A 213 20.56 6.08 -10.73
N ALA A 214 19.49 6.47 -10.04
CA ALA A 214 19.39 7.81 -9.45
C ALA A 214 20.47 8.06 -8.40
N PHE A 215 20.82 7.05 -7.58
CA PHE A 215 21.92 7.15 -6.63
C PHE A 215 23.30 7.20 -7.30
N ASP A 216 23.54 6.40 -8.34
CA ASP A 216 24.82 6.42 -9.07
C ASP A 216 25.01 7.68 -9.93
N GLY A 217 23.91 8.30 -10.36
CA GLY A 217 23.92 9.52 -11.18
C GLY A 217 23.95 10.82 -10.37
N GLU A 218 23.57 11.90 -11.05
CA GLU A 218 23.45 13.25 -10.48
C GLU A 218 22.00 13.65 -10.16
N ILE A 219 21.05 12.73 -10.37
CA ILE A 219 19.62 12.98 -10.11
C ILE A 219 19.41 13.23 -8.61
N GLU A 220 18.60 14.23 -8.31
CA GLU A 220 18.23 14.58 -6.94
C GLU A 220 17.29 13.52 -6.36
N VAL A 221 17.66 13.00 -5.19
CA VAL A 221 16.88 12.02 -4.44
C VAL A 221 16.26 12.75 -3.25
N ASP A 222 14.93 12.77 -3.17
CA ASP A 222 14.25 13.37 -2.03
C ASP A 222 14.61 12.64 -0.74
N ARG A 223 15.16 13.35 0.23
CA ARG A 223 15.73 12.75 1.44
C ARG A 223 14.66 12.08 2.31
N ALA A 224 13.55 12.78 2.54
CA ALA A 224 12.50 12.30 3.43
C ALA A 224 11.69 11.18 2.76
N GLY A 225 11.35 11.36 1.49
CA GLY A 225 10.66 10.37 0.66
C GLY A 225 11.49 9.12 0.41
N ASN A 226 12.82 9.22 0.24
CA ASN A 226 13.71 8.07 0.19
C ASN A 226 13.65 7.25 1.48
N ALA A 227 13.76 7.93 2.63
CA ALA A 227 13.70 7.27 3.94
C ALA A 227 12.34 6.58 4.17
N TYR A 228 11.25 7.27 3.79
CA TYR A 228 9.89 6.74 3.89
C TYR A 228 9.68 5.54 2.97
N THR A 229 9.99 5.68 1.69
CA THR A 229 9.85 4.62 0.69
C THR A 229 10.66 3.38 1.07
N LEU A 230 11.87 3.54 1.62
CA LEU A 230 12.67 2.41 2.11
C LEU A 230 11.98 1.70 3.28
N ALA A 231 11.45 2.45 4.25
CA ALA A 231 10.76 1.88 5.40
C ALA A 231 9.48 1.12 4.99
N VAL A 232 8.71 1.68 4.06
CA VAL A 232 7.51 1.01 3.52
C VAL A 232 7.91 -0.24 2.74
N LEU A 233 8.88 -0.16 1.83
CA LEU A 233 9.35 -1.33 1.08
C LEU A 233 9.81 -2.45 2.01
N GLN A 234 10.64 -2.13 3.00
CA GLN A 234 11.14 -3.13 3.94
C GLN A 234 10.00 -3.78 4.73
N GLY A 235 9.07 -2.99 5.28
CA GLY A 235 7.92 -3.50 6.03
C GLY A 235 7.03 -4.39 5.15
N ALA A 236 6.69 -3.91 3.96
CA ALA A 236 5.86 -4.64 3.00
C ALA A 236 6.49 -5.98 2.59
N ARG A 237 7.80 -6.03 2.32
CA ARG A 237 8.50 -7.26 1.96
C ARG A 237 8.66 -8.22 3.14
N MET A 238 8.79 -7.73 4.37
CA MET A 238 8.75 -8.60 5.56
C MET A 238 7.40 -9.33 5.69
N ASP A 239 6.29 -8.61 5.49
CA ASP A 239 4.96 -9.21 5.46
C ASP A 239 4.78 -10.14 4.25
N GLY A 240 5.30 -9.77 3.07
CA GLY A 240 5.29 -10.64 1.89
C GLY A 240 6.03 -11.97 2.09
N ALA A 241 7.21 -11.94 2.71
CA ALA A 241 7.94 -13.16 3.04
C ALA A 241 7.17 -14.05 4.03
N ALA A 242 6.55 -13.45 5.05
CA ALA A 242 5.72 -14.20 6.01
C ALA A 242 4.50 -14.83 5.31
N PHE A 243 3.83 -14.11 4.42
CA PHE A 243 2.72 -14.64 3.63
C PHE A 243 3.13 -15.86 2.79
N LEU A 244 4.28 -15.79 2.09
CA LEU A 244 4.77 -16.92 1.30
C LEU A 244 5.16 -18.12 2.17
N ALA A 245 5.65 -17.89 3.38
CA ALA A 245 5.91 -18.96 4.35
C ALA A 245 4.61 -19.68 4.72
N ASP A 246 3.58 -18.92 5.09
CA ASP A 246 2.26 -19.46 5.45
C ASP A 246 1.60 -20.22 4.29
N LEU A 247 1.73 -19.71 3.05
CA LEU A 247 1.28 -20.45 1.86
C LEU A 247 2.05 -21.76 1.68
N ALA A 248 3.36 -21.76 1.88
CA ALA A 248 4.17 -22.97 1.72
C ALA A 248 3.84 -24.05 2.77
N GLU A 249 3.42 -23.65 3.96
CA GLU A 249 2.93 -24.55 5.00
C GLU A 249 1.53 -25.07 4.69
N SER A 250 0.67 -24.20 4.16
CA SER A 250 -0.72 -24.51 3.86
C SER A 250 -0.89 -25.35 2.59
N ILE A 251 0.06 -25.29 1.66
CA ILE A 251 -0.01 -25.96 0.36
C ILE A 251 1.26 -26.81 0.13
N PRO A 252 1.40 -27.98 0.79
CA PRO A 252 2.62 -28.78 0.78
C PRO A 252 3.12 -29.18 -0.61
N ASP A 253 2.21 -29.42 -1.56
CA ASP A 253 2.54 -29.83 -2.92
C ASP A 253 3.31 -28.75 -3.71
N PHE A 254 3.16 -27.48 -3.31
CA PHE A 254 3.87 -26.34 -3.90
C PHE A 254 4.81 -25.65 -2.90
N ALA A 255 5.12 -26.30 -1.78
CA ALA A 255 5.95 -25.72 -0.73
C ALA A 255 7.35 -25.33 -1.21
N GLU A 256 7.97 -26.12 -2.11
CA GLU A 256 9.34 -25.84 -2.57
C GLU A 256 9.46 -24.51 -3.35
N PRO A 257 8.68 -24.26 -4.43
CA PRO A 257 8.72 -22.96 -5.11
C PRO A 257 8.27 -21.81 -4.19
N LEU A 258 7.28 -22.01 -3.32
CA LEU A 258 6.85 -20.98 -2.37
C LEU A 258 7.94 -20.62 -1.35
N ARG A 259 8.65 -21.62 -0.78
CA ARG A 259 9.81 -21.39 0.10
C ARG A 259 10.98 -20.75 -0.63
N ARG A 260 11.17 -21.05 -1.91
CA ARG A 260 12.20 -20.36 -2.71
C ARG A 260 11.86 -18.88 -2.90
N ALA A 261 10.59 -18.56 -3.17
CA ALA A 261 10.13 -17.18 -3.26
C ALA A 261 10.27 -16.46 -1.91
N GLU A 262 9.84 -17.10 -0.82
CA GLU A 262 9.96 -16.60 0.54
C GLU A 262 11.40 -16.24 0.91
N ARG A 263 12.35 -17.17 0.70
CA ARG A 263 13.79 -16.91 0.93
C ARG A 263 14.30 -15.73 0.11
N ALA A 264 13.93 -15.64 -1.16
CA ALA A 264 14.36 -14.55 -2.03
C ALA A 264 13.85 -13.19 -1.52
N VAL A 265 12.57 -13.10 -1.10
CA VAL A 265 12.03 -11.87 -0.50
C VAL A 265 12.72 -11.54 0.84
N ARG A 266 13.05 -12.54 1.67
CA ARG A 266 13.86 -12.29 2.88
C ARG A 266 15.26 -11.76 2.56
N ASP A 267 15.90 -12.30 1.53
CA ASP A 267 17.21 -11.83 1.09
C ASP A 267 17.15 -10.39 0.57
N GLU A 268 16.04 -10.00 -0.09
CA GLU A 268 15.76 -8.61 -0.46
C GLU A 268 15.70 -7.70 0.77
N VAL A 269 14.89 -8.08 1.78
CA VAL A 269 14.76 -7.36 3.06
C VAL A 269 16.13 -7.19 3.74
N GLN A 270 16.93 -8.25 3.76
CA GLN A 270 18.29 -8.20 4.32
C GLN A 270 19.21 -7.30 3.51
N ALA A 271 19.10 -7.33 2.18
CA ALA A 271 19.90 -6.47 1.31
C ALA A 271 19.61 -4.99 1.58
N VAL A 272 18.34 -4.59 1.70
CA VAL A 272 17.95 -3.17 1.91
C VAL A 272 18.13 -2.67 3.35
N SER A 273 18.23 -3.57 4.34
CA SER A 273 18.34 -3.22 5.76
C SER A 273 19.43 -2.19 6.12
N PRO A 274 20.66 -2.25 5.56
CA PRO A 274 21.67 -1.21 5.79
C PRO A 274 21.22 0.19 5.35
N LEU A 275 20.36 0.29 4.33
CA LEU A 275 19.86 1.59 3.84
C LEU A 275 18.92 2.26 4.83
N ILE A 276 18.18 1.49 5.63
CA ILE A 276 17.31 2.02 6.69
C ILE A 276 18.14 2.71 7.77
N THR A 277 19.31 2.14 8.09
CA THR A 277 20.26 2.76 9.03
C THR A 277 20.94 3.98 8.41
N LEU A 278 21.23 3.92 7.11
CA LEU A 278 21.90 4.99 6.39
C LEU A 278 20.98 6.20 6.12
N PHE A 279 19.70 5.94 5.88
CA PHE A 279 18.68 6.94 5.58
C PHE A 279 17.49 6.80 6.55
N PRO A 280 17.66 7.10 7.85
CA PRO A 280 16.65 6.84 8.85
C PRO A 280 15.45 7.78 8.72
N PHE A 281 14.24 7.23 8.63
CA PHE A 281 13.00 8.00 8.66
C PHE A 281 12.81 8.71 10.03
N PRO A 282 12.25 9.94 10.08
CA PRO A 282 11.80 10.80 8.96
C PRO A 282 12.91 11.65 8.34
N THR A 283 14.12 11.62 8.89
CA THR A 283 15.18 12.57 8.51
C THR A 283 16.00 12.16 7.29
N GLY A 284 15.98 10.90 6.86
CA GLY A 284 16.79 10.37 5.77
C GLY A 284 18.31 10.58 5.89
N GLY A 285 18.83 10.87 7.08
CA GLY A 285 20.26 11.09 7.32
C GLY A 285 20.78 12.40 6.71
N HIS A 286 21.11 13.38 7.55
CA HIS A 286 21.54 14.70 7.10
C HIS A 286 22.76 14.62 6.16
N GLY A 287 22.58 14.97 4.89
CA GLY A 287 23.64 14.98 3.87
C GLY A 287 24.01 13.61 3.28
N ASN A 288 23.45 12.51 3.79
CA ASN A 288 23.83 11.16 3.35
C ASN A 288 23.47 10.90 1.88
N VAL A 289 22.31 11.38 1.43
CA VAL A 289 21.85 11.28 0.03
C VAL A 289 22.76 12.04 -0.96
N GLY A 290 23.54 13.02 -0.48
CA GLY A 290 24.50 13.78 -1.29
C GLY A 290 25.94 13.26 -1.21
N ASN A 291 26.23 12.28 -0.34
CA ASN A 291 27.57 11.76 -0.18
C ASN A 291 27.88 10.70 -1.25
N ALA A 292 28.84 10.99 -2.14
CA ALA A 292 29.17 10.10 -3.27
C ALA A 292 29.54 8.65 -2.89
N GLY A 293 30.19 8.43 -1.74
CA GLY A 293 30.52 7.08 -1.28
C GLY A 293 29.28 6.30 -0.82
N LEU A 294 28.41 6.97 -0.06
CA LEU A 294 27.16 6.40 0.44
C LEU A 294 26.16 6.14 -0.68
N ARG A 295 26.08 7.05 -1.66
CA ARG A 295 25.26 6.90 -2.87
C ARG A 295 25.61 5.63 -3.65
N ARG A 296 26.91 5.38 -3.93
CA ARG A 296 27.35 4.14 -4.60
C ARG A 296 26.99 2.89 -3.81
N GLY A 297 27.15 2.93 -2.49
CA GLY A 297 26.72 1.83 -1.61
C GLY A 297 25.21 1.57 -1.71
N ALA A 298 24.40 2.62 -1.70
CA ALA A 298 22.96 2.52 -1.86
C ALA A 298 22.55 1.94 -3.21
N ALA A 299 23.17 2.39 -4.30
CA ALA A 299 22.93 1.87 -5.64
C ALA A 299 23.25 0.36 -5.73
N MET A 300 24.40 -0.08 -5.21
CA MET A 300 24.76 -1.50 -5.18
C MET A 300 23.75 -2.34 -4.40
N THR A 301 23.29 -1.84 -3.25
CA THR A 301 22.28 -2.50 -2.45
C THR A 301 20.94 -2.63 -3.19
N LEU A 302 20.46 -1.56 -3.81
CA LEU A 302 19.19 -1.55 -4.56
C LEU A 302 19.22 -2.50 -5.76
N ARG A 303 20.34 -2.56 -6.50
CA ARG A 303 20.49 -3.55 -7.59
C ARG A 303 20.49 -4.99 -7.08
N ARG A 304 21.06 -5.22 -5.90
CA ARG A 304 21.00 -6.54 -5.26
C ARG A 304 19.57 -6.89 -4.84
N ALA A 305 18.84 -5.93 -4.25
CA ALA A 305 17.43 -6.10 -3.92
C ALA A 305 16.60 -6.44 -5.17
N ALA A 306 16.79 -5.71 -6.27
CA ALA A 306 16.14 -6.00 -7.54
C ALA A 306 16.42 -7.43 -8.05
N GLN A 307 17.65 -7.93 -7.89
CA GLN A 307 17.98 -9.30 -8.26
C GLN A 307 17.22 -10.34 -7.41
N HIS A 308 17.06 -10.08 -6.11
CA HIS A 308 16.28 -10.94 -5.23
C HIS A 308 14.78 -10.92 -5.61
N GLU A 309 14.23 -9.76 -5.97
CA GLU A 309 12.84 -9.64 -6.45
C GLU A 309 12.61 -10.46 -7.74
N ARG A 310 13.54 -10.45 -8.70
CA ARG A 310 13.46 -11.30 -9.91
C ARG A 310 13.44 -12.78 -9.58
N VAL A 311 14.27 -13.23 -8.64
CA VAL A 311 14.29 -14.64 -8.19
C VAL A 311 12.97 -15.01 -7.50
N ALA A 312 12.41 -14.09 -6.69
CA ALA A 312 11.10 -14.27 -6.07
C ALA A 312 10.00 -14.41 -7.13
N ALA A 313 9.98 -13.53 -8.14
CA ALA A 313 9.03 -13.58 -9.25
C ALA A 313 9.08 -14.90 -10.02
N GLU A 314 10.28 -15.38 -10.38
CA GLU A 314 10.45 -16.69 -11.04
C GLU A 314 9.88 -17.84 -10.21
N ALA A 315 10.14 -17.83 -8.89
CA ALA A 315 9.68 -18.87 -7.99
C ALA A 315 8.16 -18.82 -7.76
N MET A 316 7.57 -17.62 -7.64
CA MET A 316 6.11 -17.43 -7.59
C MET A 316 5.44 -17.90 -8.88
N ALA A 317 6.02 -17.59 -10.04
CA ALA A 317 5.50 -18.04 -11.32
C ALA A 317 5.50 -19.58 -11.45
N ALA A 318 6.54 -20.25 -10.92
CA ALA A 318 6.59 -21.71 -10.87
C ALA A 318 5.51 -22.30 -9.96
N ALA A 319 5.27 -21.71 -8.78
CA ALA A 319 4.18 -22.12 -7.90
C ALA A 319 2.80 -21.91 -8.56
N LEU A 320 2.60 -20.75 -9.19
CA LEU A 320 1.36 -20.40 -9.87
C LEU A 320 1.04 -21.32 -11.05
N ALA A 321 2.04 -21.72 -11.83
CA ALA A 321 1.86 -22.68 -12.92
C ALA A 321 1.35 -24.03 -12.39
N GLY A 322 1.97 -24.53 -11.31
CA GLY A 322 1.54 -25.77 -10.67
C GLY A 322 0.12 -25.70 -10.11
N LEU A 323 -0.25 -24.59 -9.45
CA LEU A 323 -1.59 -24.37 -8.87
C LEU A 323 -2.71 -24.33 -9.93
N ARG A 324 -2.41 -23.99 -11.18
CA ARG A 324 -3.40 -23.95 -12.28
C ARG A 324 -3.57 -25.30 -12.99
N GLU A 325 -2.59 -26.17 -12.87
CA GLU A 325 -2.57 -27.48 -13.54
C GLU A 325 -3.12 -28.61 -12.66
N GLY A 326 -3.09 -28.43 -11.34
CA GLY A 326 -3.66 -29.37 -10.34
C GLY A 326 -5.12 -29.12 -10.06
#